data_AF-A0A942ZZ77-F1
#
_entry.id   AF-A0A942ZZ77-F1
#
_cell.length_a   1.000
_cell.length_b   1.000
_cell.length_c   1.000
_cell.angle_alpha   90.00
_cell.angle_beta   90.00
_cell.angle_gamma   90.00
#
_symmetry.space_group_name_H-M   'P 1'
#
loop_
_entity.id
_entity.type
_entity.pdbx_description
1 polymer ?
#
loop_
_entity_poly.entity_id
_entity_poly.type
_entity_poly.pdbx_seq_one_letter_code
_entity_poly.pdbx_strand_id
1 'polypeptide(L)'
;MREQLHAILRDYFRGELLKTHHNTEGMTQELMASILEMSTRAYADLESGKSCCSAETLVLYLHRLCPDAGAFFAGLFARLEEAARNDG
;
A
#
# COMPACT_ATOMS: atom_id res chain seq x y z
N MET A 1 13.17 2.79 14.34
CA MET A 1 12.13 1.74 14.27
C MET A 1 10.73 2.24 13.90
N ARG A 2 9.98 3.00 14.74
CA ARG A 2 8.58 3.37 14.41
C ARG A 2 8.44 4.32 13.21
N GLU A 3 9.30 5.33 13.09
CA GLU A 3 9.28 6.24 11.94
C GLU A 3 9.72 5.54 10.64
N GLN A 4 10.73 4.66 10.74
CA GLN A 4 11.16 3.80 9.63
C GLN A 4 10.05 2.85 9.19
N LEU A 5 9.33 2.22 10.13
CA LEU A 5 8.16 1.39 9.83
C LEU A 5 7.12 2.18 9.02
N HIS A 6 6.80 3.41 9.43
CA HIS A 6 5.83 4.23 8.71
C HIS A 6 6.29 4.55 7.28
N ALA A 7 7.56 4.92 7.08
CA ALA A 7 8.11 5.18 5.75
C ALA A 7 8.11 3.92 4.87
N ILE A 8 8.57 2.79 5.40
CA ILE A 8 8.63 1.51 4.69
C ILE A 8 7.23 1.03 4.32
N LEU A 9 6.28 1.08 5.26
CA LEU A 9 4.89 0.72 5.00
C LEU A 9 4.28 1.60 3.91
N ARG A 10 4.46 2.92 4.00
CA ARG A 10 3.95 3.86 3.01
C ARG A 10 4.48 3.54 1.62
N ASP A 11 5.79 3.38 1.49
CA ASP A 11 6.43 3.19 0.18
C ASP A 11 6.11 1.82 -0.40
N TYR A 12 6.07 0.78 0.44
CA TYR A 12 5.67 -0.57 0.05
C TYR A 12 4.21 -0.63 -0.38
N PHE A 13 3.29 -0.13 0.45
CA PHE A 13 1.86 -0.12 0.16
C PHE A 13 1.53 0.68 -1.10
N ARG A 14 2.16 1.85 -1.29
CA ARG A 14 2.07 2.61 -2.54
C ARG A 14 2.50 1.79 -3.75
N GLY A 15 3.62 1.06 -3.65
CA GLY A 15 4.10 0.19 -4.72
C GLY A 15 3.09 -0.89 -5.09
N GLU A 16 2.47 -1.52 -4.08
CA GLU A 16 1.43 -2.53 -4.28
C GLU A 16 0.15 -1.94 -4.89
N LEU A 17 -0.29 -0.74 -4.46
CA LEU A 17 -1.40 -0.02 -5.10
C LEU A 17 -1.15 0.25 -6.58
N LEU A 18 0.02 0.79 -6.92
CA LEU A 18 0.38 1.09 -8.31
C LEU A 18 0.45 -0.17 -9.17
N LYS A 19 0.94 -1.29 -8.62
CA LYS A 19 0.91 -2.57 -9.31
C LYS A 19 -0.51 -3.04 -9.55
N THR A 20 -1.38 -2.99 -8.53
CA THR A 20 -2.79 -3.37 -8.68
C THR A 20 -3.48 -2.51 -9.74
N HIS A 21 -3.25 -1.19 -9.72
CA HIS A 21 -3.82 -0.25 -10.69
C HIS A 21 -3.35 -0.56 -12.12
N HIS A 22 -2.04 -0.70 -12.36
CA HIS A 22 -1.51 -0.93 -13.71
C HIS A 22 -1.79 -2.33 -14.26
N ASN A 23 -1.89 -3.34 -13.40
CA ASN A 23 -2.09 -4.73 -13.83
C ASN A 23 -3.57 -5.10 -14.02
N THR A 24 -4.49 -4.21 -13.67
CA THR A 24 -5.93 -4.45 -13.80
C THR A 24 -6.47 -3.63 -14.97
N GLU A 25 -6.93 -4.31 -16.02
CA GLU A 25 -7.48 -3.67 -17.21
C GLU A 25 -8.69 -2.78 -16.86
N GLY A 26 -8.70 -1.54 -17.37
CA GLY A 26 -9.76 -0.57 -17.15
C GLY A 26 -9.82 0.01 -15.72
N MET A 27 -8.85 -0.29 -14.87
CA MET A 27 -8.78 0.28 -13.53
C MET A 27 -8.43 1.77 -13.61
N THR A 28 -9.17 2.60 -12.86
CA THR A 28 -8.93 4.04 -12.73
C THR A 28 -8.76 4.43 -11.27
N GLN A 29 -8.26 5.64 -11.02
CA GLN A 29 -8.15 6.18 -9.67
C GLN A 29 -9.51 6.27 -8.96
N GLU A 30 -10.58 6.62 -9.68
CA GLU A 30 -11.94 6.69 -9.15
C GLU A 30 -12.45 5.31 -8.73
N LEU A 31 -12.18 4.28 -9.53
CA LEU A 31 -12.59 2.91 -9.20
C LEU A 31 -11.81 2.38 -7.99
N MET A 32 -10.50 2.60 -7.94
CA MET A 32 -9.67 2.24 -6.78
C MET A 32 -10.14 2.96 -5.51
N ALA A 33 -10.40 4.26 -5.60
CA ALA A 33 -10.92 5.05 -4.49
C ALA A 33 -12.29 4.55 -4.00
N SER A 34 -13.18 4.20 -4.94
CA SER A 34 -14.49 3.62 -4.63
C SER A 34 -14.36 2.27 -3.90
N ILE A 35 -13.48 1.38 -4.37
CA ILE A 35 -13.24 0.06 -3.74
C ILE A 35 -12.66 0.22 -2.33
N LEU A 36 -11.82 1.23 -2.13
CA LEU A 36 -11.22 1.57 -0.83
C LEU A 36 -12.08 2.52 0.02
N GLU A 37 -13.34 2.75 -0.39
CA GLU A 37 -14.33 3.56 0.33
C GLU A 37 -13.81 4.97 0.71
N MET A 38 -13.10 5.62 -0.21
CA MET A 38 -12.52 6.94 -0.02
C MET A 38 -12.72 7.88 -1.21
N SER A 39 -12.42 9.16 -1.01
CA SER A 39 -12.42 10.12 -2.13
C SER A 39 -11.25 9.86 -3.09
N THR A 40 -11.44 10.16 -4.39
CA THR A 40 -10.37 10.09 -5.39
C THR A 40 -9.14 10.91 -5.01
N ARG A 41 -9.34 12.05 -4.33
CA ARG A 41 -8.22 12.88 -3.82
C ARG A 41 -7.42 12.16 -2.73
N ALA A 42 -8.09 11.52 -1.79
CA ALA A 42 -7.42 10.75 -0.75
C ALA A 42 -6.63 9.58 -1.35
N TYR A 43 -7.21 8.92 -2.37
CA TYR A 43 -6.51 7.89 -3.12
C TYR A 43 -5.27 8.42 -3.88
N ALA A 44 -5.38 9.58 -4.55
CA ALA A 44 -4.25 10.21 -5.22
C ALA A 44 -3.13 10.59 -4.23
N ASP A 45 -3.46 10.97 -2.99
CA ASP A 45 -2.47 11.20 -1.93
C ASP A 45 -1.73 9.90 -1.53
N LEU A 46 -2.39 8.73 -1.59
CA LEU A 46 -1.74 7.41 -1.40
C LEU A 46 -0.80 7.07 -2.57
N GLU A 47 -1.28 7.17 -3.82
CA GLU A 47 -0.49 6.83 -5.01
C GLU A 47 0.71 7.75 -5.23
N SER A 48 0.61 9.02 -4.82
CA SER A 48 1.72 9.96 -4.86
C SER A 48 2.73 9.75 -3.71
N GLY A 49 2.38 8.94 -2.70
CA GLY A 49 3.19 8.74 -1.49
C GLY A 49 3.17 9.94 -0.55
N LYS A 50 2.25 10.88 -0.75
CA LYS A 50 2.06 12.03 0.13
C LYS A 50 1.49 11.61 1.49
N SER A 51 0.65 10.57 1.51
CA SER A 51 0.16 9.93 2.74
C SER A 51 0.43 8.43 2.73
N CYS A 52 0.51 7.85 3.93
CA CYS A 52 0.34 6.41 4.13
C CYS A 52 -1.17 6.07 4.18
N CYS A 53 -1.50 4.85 4.57
CA CYS A 53 -2.87 4.38 4.77
C CYS A 53 -3.26 4.29 6.25
N SER A 54 -4.57 4.33 6.51
CA SER A 54 -5.13 3.90 7.79
C SER A 54 -5.19 2.36 7.85
N ALA A 55 -5.44 1.82 9.04
CA ALA A 55 -5.63 0.37 9.21
C ALA A 55 -6.83 -0.15 8.41
N GLU A 56 -7.93 0.60 8.37
CA GLU A 56 -9.13 0.26 7.61
C GLU A 56 -8.85 0.22 6.10
N THR A 57 -8.11 1.22 5.59
CA THR A 57 -7.69 1.25 4.18
C THR A 57 -6.83 0.04 3.82
N LEU A 58 -5.89 -0.32 4.70
CA LEU A 58 -5.04 -1.50 4.49
C LEU A 58 -5.87 -2.79 4.47
N VAL A 59 -6.83 -2.95 5.39
CA VAL A 59 -7.72 -4.12 5.42
C VAL A 59 -8.58 -4.20 4.16
N LEU A 60 -9.16 -3.07 3.72
CA LEU A 60 -9.96 -3.02 2.49
C LEU A 60 -9.11 -3.42 1.27
N TYR A 61 -7.88 -2.90 1.16
CA TYR A 61 -6.96 -3.29 0.10
C TYR A 61 -6.67 -4.79 0.13
N LEU A 62 -6.27 -5.33 1.29
CA LEU A 62 -5.94 -6.74 1.45
C LEU A 62 -7.12 -7.66 1.13
N HIS A 63 -8.34 -7.23 1.45
CA HIS A 63 -9.55 -8.02 1.25
C HIS A 63 -10.09 -7.95 -0.19
N ARG A 64 -9.98 -6.80 -0.85
CA ARG A 64 -10.68 -6.53 -2.13
C ARG A 64 -9.76 -6.45 -3.34
N LEU A 65 -8.48 -6.14 -3.15
CA LEU A 65 -7.55 -5.78 -4.22
C LEU A 65 -6.25 -6.59 -4.19
N CYS A 66 -5.91 -7.17 -3.05
CA CYS A 66 -4.73 -8.02 -2.91
C CYS A 66 -5.10 -9.50 -3.12
N PRO A 67 -4.59 -10.17 -4.16
CA PRO A 67 -4.90 -11.58 -4.40
C PRO A 67 -4.26 -12.53 -3.38
N ASP A 68 -3.15 -12.11 -2.76
CA ASP A 68 -2.42 -12.90 -1.77
C ASP A 68 -1.89 -12.00 -0.65
N ALA A 69 -2.66 -11.93 0.45
CA ALA A 69 -2.27 -11.16 1.63
C ALA A 69 -1.03 -11.75 2.33
N GLY A 70 -0.78 -13.06 2.22
CA GLY A 70 0.41 -13.70 2.78
C GLY A 70 1.68 -13.21 2.09
N ALA A 71 1.65 -13.18 0.76
CA ALA A 71 2.75 -12.64 -0.05
C ALA A 71 2.99 -11.14 0.23
N PHE A 72 1.91 -10.37 0.41
CA PHE A 72 2.02 -8.95 0.80
C PHE A 72 2.78 -8.78 2.12
N PHE A 73 2.38 -9.49 3.19
CA PHE A 73 3.04 -9.35 4.49
C PHE A 73 4.47 -9.88 4.47
N ALA A 74 4.73 -10.99 3.77
CA ALA A 74 6.07 -11.51 3.60
C ALA A 74 7.01 -10.47 2.94
N GLY A 75 6.54 -9.80 1.88
CA GLY A 75 7.31 -8.75 1.22
C GLY A 75 7.52 -7.52 2.10
N LEU A 76 6.51 -7.10 2.85
CA LEU A 76 6.65 -5.98 3.81
C LEU A 76 7.67 -6.31 4.91
N PHE A 77 7.60 -7.50 5.51
CA PHE A 77 8.52 -7.91 6.56
C PHE A 77 9.96 -8.02 6.07
N ALA A 78 10.18 -8.54 4.84
CA ALA A 78 11.51 -8.56 4.25
C ALA A 78 12.13 -7.15 4.15
N ARG A 79 11.35 -6.13 3.78
CA ARG A 79 11.82 -4.73 3.73
C ARG A 79 12.15 -4.17 5.12
N LEU A 80 11.39 -4.55 6.14
CA LEU A 80 11.69 -4.15 7.52
C LEU A 80 12.98 -4.79 8.03
N GLU A 81 13.20 -6.07 7.73
CA GLU A 81 14.43 -6.79 8.10
C GLU A 81 15.68 -6.26 7.36
N GLU A 82 15.54 -5.90 6.09
CA GLU A 82 16.60 -5.21 5.33
C GLU A 82 16.96 -3.87 5.97
N ALA A 83 15.97 -3.05 6.32
CA ALA A 83 16.20 -1.77 6.98
C ALA A 83 16.90 -1.95 8.33
N ALA A 84 16.46 -2.91 9.14
CA ALA A 84 17.06 -3.20 10.45
C ALA A 84 18.54 -3.64 10.36
N ARG A 85 18.95 -4.27 9.25
CA ARG A 85 20.34 -4.68 9.00
C ARG A 85 21.24 -3.54 8.55
N ASN A 86 20.70 -2.53 7.88
CA ASN A 86 21.48 -1.38 7.38
C ASN A 86 21.67 -0.28 8.45
N ASP A 87 20.97 -0.38 9.57
CA ASP A 87 21.07 0.55 10.70
C ASP A 87 22.07 0.09 11.80
N GLY A 88 22.66 -1.10 11.67
CA GLY A 88 23.61 -1.70 12.64
C GLY A 88 25.04 -1.71 12.14
#